data_AF-A0AB39IVD3-F1
#
_entry.id   AF-A0AB39IVD3-F1
#
_cell.length_a   1.000
_cell.length_b   1.000
_cell.length_c   1.000
_cell.angle_alpha   90.00
_cell.angle_beta   90.00
_cell.angle_gamma   90.00
#
_symmetry.space_group_name_H-M   'P 1'
#
loop_
_entity.id
_entity.type
_entity.pdbx_description
1 polymer ?
#
loop_
_entity_poly.entity_id
_entity_poly.type
_entity_poly.pdbx_seq_one_letter_code
_entity_poly.pdbx_strand_id
1 'polypeptide(L)'
;MNPGVLSIKGVIKLSGGHPEVIKISVRADTLHEYDDECSGFNVVFDGGENNFLKLVLKNLEGESYLEDVLYPEELWCESGLLMALSVVFYVTGLTKIKVVEREIFALIGKLEKSNRTFPEINISELENKSNKVYEISYSYEEIVVSHNTDVFSLSVEQSILDAALSRNIELKHMCRSGICMKCRKKVLSGACMTLSQQEEQDMLKVQHLLTCNYKAITSLIIG
;
A
#
# COMPACT_ATOMS: atom_id res chain seq x y z
N MET A 1 -16.94 4.18 -7.45
CA MET A 1 -15.72 4.21 -8.29
C MET A 1 -15.73 2.93 -9.11
N ASN A 2 -15.31 2.95 -10.38
CA ASN A 2 -15.09 1.70 -11.14
C ASN A 2 -14.28 0.73 -10.27
N PRO A 3 -14.56 -0.59 -10.24
CA PRO A 3 -13.61 -1.56 -9.70
C PRO A 3 -12.46 -1.66 -10.71
N GLY A 4 -11.77 -0.55 -10.91
CA GLY A 4 -10.72 -0.37 -11.89
C GLY A 4 -9.45 -0.95 -11.31
N VAL A 5 -8.73 -1.69 -12.15
CA VAL A 5 -7.39 -2.17 -11.82
C VAL A 5 -6.51 -0.95 -11.52
N LEU A 6 -6.01 -0.87 -10.28
CA LEU A 6 -5.06 0.15 -9.85
C LEU A 6 -3.65 -0.32 -10.19
N SER A 7 -2.90 0.47 -10.95
CA SER A 7 -1.48 0.19 -11.22
C SER A 7 -0.58 0.96 -10.27
N ILE A 8 0.23 0.24 -9.49
CA ILE A 8 1.17 0.82 -8.53
C ILE A 8 2.61 0.37 -8.81
N LYS A 9 3.56 1.14 -8.30
CA LYS A 9 4.92 0.67 -8.01
C LYS A 9 5.01 0.44 -6.51
N GLY A 10 5.35 -0.76 -6.08
CA GLY A 10 5.41 -1.14 -4.67
C GLY A 10 6.69 -1.89 -4.32
N VAL A 11 7.21 -1.65 -3.12
CA VAL A 11 8.31 -2.45 -2.55
C VAL A 11 7.72 -3.67 -1.86
N ILE A 12 8.01 -4.87 -2.37
CA ILE A 12 7.48 -6.14 -1.83
C ILE A 12 8.45 -6.81 -0.86
N LYS A 13 9.75 -6.54 -1.03
CA LYS A 13 10.81 -7.19 -0.28
C LYS A 13 12.02 -6.27 -0.08
N LEU A 14 12.71 -6.48 1.03
CA LEU A 14 14.05 -5.96 1.27
C LEU A 14 15.04 -7.12 1.25
N SER A 15 15.83 -7.24 0.18
CA SER A 15 16.83 -8.31 0.01
C SER A 15 18.23 -7.73 0.18
N GLY A 16 18.92 -8.07 1.27
CA GLY A 16 20.29 -7.59 1.52
C GLY A 16 20.42 -6.06 1.62
N GLY A 17 19.37 -5.38 2.09
CA GLY A 17 19.33 -3.91 2.15
C GLY A 17 18.93 -3.23 0.83
N HIS A 18 18.62 -4.00 -0.21
CA HIS A 18 18.11 -3.47 -1.48
C HIS A 18 16.60 -3.69 -1.61
N PRO A 19 15.83 -2.63 -1.91
CA PRO A 19 14.39 -2.74 -2.12
C PRO A 19 14.10 -3.40 -3.47
N GLU A 20 13.28 -4.44 -3.42
CA GLU A 20 12.72 -5.08 -4.60
C GLU A 20 11.39 -4.40 -4.95
N VAL A 21 11.43 -3.60 -6.02
CA VAL A 21 10.31 -2.79 -6.48
C VAL A 21 9.75 -3.39 -7.75
N ILE A 22 8.44 -3.64 -7.76
CA ILE A 22 7.73 -4.19 -8.92
C ILE A 22 6.56 -3.29 -9.32
N LYS A 23 6.09 -3.44 -10.56
CA LYS A 23 4.79 -2.92 -10.97
C LYS A 23 3.74 -3.94 -10.53
N ILE A 24 2.68 -3.48 -9.87
CA ILE A 24 1.62 -4.35 -9.34
C ILE A 24 0.30 -3.84 -9.86
N SER A 25 -0.50 -4.75 -10.40
CA SER A 25 -1.92 -4.52 -10.69
C SER A 25 -2.73 -4.94 -9.48
N VAL A 26 -3.49 -4.02 -8.91
CA VAL A 26 -4.32 -4.26 -7.74
C VAL A 26 -5.78 -4.19 -8.13
N ARG A 27 -6.55 -5.22 -7.80
CA ARG A 27 -8.00 -5.26 -8.09
C ARG A 27 -8.77 -5.86 -6.93
N ALA A 28 -9.98 -5.33 -6.72
CA ALA A 28 -10.95 -5.89 -5.80
C ALA A 28 -11.95 -6.75 -6.60
N ASP A 29 -11.88 -8.07 -6.44
CA ASP A 29 -12.71 -9.04 -7.14
C ASP A 29 -13.83 -9.54 -6.21
N THR A 30 -15.09 -9.27 -6.52
CA THR A 30 -16.24 -9.83 -5.77
C THR A 30 -16.30 -11.35 -5.99
N LEU A 31 -16.37 -12.12 -4.90
CA LEU A 31 -16.50 -13.58 -4.94
C LEU A 31 -17.97 -14.01 -4.97
N HIS A 32 -18.74 -13.53 -3.99
CA HIS A 32 -20.14 -13.88 -3.79
C HIS A 32 -20.88 -12.66 -3.22
N GLU A 33 -21.98 -12.26 -3.88
CA GLU A 33 -22.99 -11.37 -3.32
C GLU A 33 -24.18 -12.26 -2.93
N TYR A 34 -24.31 -12.61 -1.65
CA TYR A 34 -25.48 -13.33 -1.16
C TYR A 34 -26.62 -12.34 -0.90
N ASP A 35 -26.34 -11.26 -0.14
CA ASP A 35 -27.12 -10.02 0.01
C ASP A 35 -26.23 -8.87 0.55
N ASP A 36 -26.80 -7.70 0.83
CA ASP A 36 -26.08 -6.51 1.33
C ASP A 36 -25.39 -6.73 2.71
N GLU A 37 -25.77 -7.75 3.47
CA GLU A 37 -25.28 -8.04 4.82
C GLU A 37 -24.15 -9.08 4.85
N CYS A 38 -23.98 -9.87 3.79
CA CYS A 38 -22.91 -10.88 3.67
C CYS A 38 -22.34 -10.96 2.26
N SER A 39 -21.11 -10.45 2.08
CA SER A 39 -20.40 -10.50 0.81
C SER A 39 -18.94 -10.92 1.00
N GLY A 40 -18.43 -11.71 0.07
CA GLY A 40 -17.02 -12.10 0.00
C GLY A 40 -16.34 -11.39 -1.17
N PHE A 41 -15.13 -10.89 -0.97
CA PHE A 41 -14.32 -10.31 -2.04
C PHE A 41 -12.83 -10.51 -1.77
N ASN A 42 -12.03 -10.45 -2.82
CA ASN A 42 -10.57 -10.51 -2.70
C ASN A 42 -9.96 -9.20 -3.14
N VAL A 43 -8.85 -8.82 -2.50
CA VAL A 43 -7.92 -7.87 -3.10
C VAL A 43 -6.72 -8.64 -3.62
N VAL A 44 -6.54 -8.60 -4.93
CA VAL A 44 -5.48 -9.31 -5.64
C VAL A 44 -4.41 -8.33 -6.10
N PHE A 45 -3.18 -8.59 -5.69
CA PHE A 45 -1.97 -7.93 -6.13
C PHE A 45 -1.28 -8.86 -7.13
N ASP A 46 -1.23 -8.46 -8.40
CA ASP A 46 -0.60 -9.22 -9.47
C ASP A 46 0.66 -8.50 -9.97
N GLY A 47 1.81 -9.10 -9.67
CA GLY A 47 3.15 -8.64 -10.06
C GLY A 47 3.75 -9.42 -11.23
N GLY A 48 3.00 -10.34 -11.87
CA GLY A 48 3.51 -11.21 -12.92
C GLY A 48 4.05 -12.55 -12.39
N GLU A 49 5.10 -13.08 -13.04
CA GLU A 49 5.70 -14.44 -12.87
C GLU A 49 5.62 -15.02 -11.43
N ASN A 50 4.49 -15.64 -11.09
CA ASN A 50 4.15 -16.18 -9.76
C ASN A 50 4.24 -15.17 -8.59
N ASN A 51 4.41 -13.88 -8.87
CA ASN A 51 4.43 -12.84 -7.87
C ASN A 51 3.02 -12.34 -7.63
N PHE A 52 2.36 -12.93 -6.63
CA PHE A 52 1.03 -12.52 -6.24
C PHE A 52 0.89 -12.37 -4.73
N LEU A 53 -0.09 -11.58 -4.33
CA LEU A 53 -0.63 -11.57 -2.99
C LEU A 53 -2.15 -11.46 -3.12
N LYS A 54 -2.87 -12.31 -2.39
CA LYS A 54 -4.33 -12.30 -2.34
C LYS A 54 -4.77 -12.22 -0.90
N LEU A 55 -5.53 -11.17 -0.57
CA LEU A 55 -6.22 -11.06 0.70
C LEU A 55 -7.69 -11.41 0.47
N VAL A 56 -8.19 -12.38 1.23
CA VAL A 56 -9.59 -12.83 1.20
C VAL A 56 -10.33 -12.08 2.29
N LEU A 57 -11.32 -11.28 1.91
CA LEU A 57 -12.12 -10.50 2.83
C LEU A 57 -13.58 -10.92 2.77
N LYS A 58 -14.24 -10.80 3.92
CA LYS A 58 -15.67 -10.99 4.06
C LYS A 58 -16.28 -9.82 4.81
N ASN A 59 -17.34 -9.26 4.27
CA ASN A 59 -18.22 -8.36 4.99
C ASN A 59 -19.33 -9.19 5.64
N LEU A 60 -19.57 -8.94 6.93
CA LEU A 60 -20.64 -9.56 7.69
C LEU A 60 -21.19 -8.52 8.68
N GLU A 61 -22.50 -8.26 8.60
CA GLU A 61 -23.21 -7.36 9.53
C GLU A 61 -22.57 -5.95 9.66
N GLY A 62 -22.08 -5.40 8.53
CA GLY A 62 -21.45 -4.08 8.49
C GLY A 62 -19.99 -4.04 8.96
N GLU A 63 -19.38 -5.19 9.25
CA GLU A 63 -17.98 -5.31 9.60
C GLU A 63 -17.20 -6.11 8.54
N SER A 64 -15.93 -5.75 8.33
CA SER A 64 -15.04 -6.43 7.39
C SER A 64 -14.04 -7.32 8.14
N TYR A 65 -13.88 -8.54 7.65
CA TYR A 65 -13.03 -9.58 8.21
C TYR A 65 -11.98 -10.01 7.19
N LEU A 66 -10.74 -10.16 7.63
CA LEU A 66 -9.68 -10.85 6.88
C LEU A 66 -9.78 -12.34 7.20
N GLU A 67 -10.09 -13.14 6.20
CA GLU A 67 -10.22 -14.60 6.35
C GLU A 67 -8.92 -15.31 6.00
N ASP A 68 -8.20 -14.84 4.97
CA ASP A 68 -6.99 -15.52 4.51
C ASP A 68 -6.03 -14.56 3.78
N VAL A 69 -4.75 -14.94 3.76
CA VAL A 69 -3.66 -14.21 3.10
C VAL A 69 -2.80 -15.22 2.34
N LEU A 70 -2.90 -15.22 1.01
CA LEU A 70 -2.21 -16.16 0.14
C LEU A 70 -1.11 -15.45 -0.64
N TYR A 71 0.14 -15.90 -0.47
CA TYR A 71 1.31 -15.34 -1.14
C TYR A 71 2.50 -16.31 -1.09
N PRO A 72 3.47 -16.19 -2.01
CA PRO A 72 4.75 -16.87 -1.90
C PRO A 72 5.61 -16.19 -0.82
N GLU A 73 5.87 -16.89 0.30
CA GLU A 73 6.58 -16.33 1.47
C GLU A 73 7.98 -15.80 1.14
N GLU A 74 8.64 -16.38 0.15
CA GLU A 74 9.96 -15.95 -0.31
C GLU A 74 9.94 -14.60 -1.06
N LEU A 75 8.78 -14.14 -1.54
CA LEU A 75 8.64 -12.91 -2.32
C LEU A 75 8.12 -11.73 -1.51
N TRP A 76 7.34 -11.97 -0.44
CA TRP A 76 6.76 -10.90 0.36
C TRP A 76 7.29 -10.90 1.79
N CYS A 77 7.95 -9.80 2.17
CA CYS A 77 8.32 -9.57 3.56
C CYS A 77 7.22 -8.80 4.31
N GLU A 78 7.38 -8.65 5.63
CA GLU A 78 6.42 -7.97 6.49
C GLU A 78 6.15 -6.54 6.04
N SER A 79 7.19 -5.81 5.60
CA SER A 79 7.00 -4.45 5.07
C SER A 79 6.23 -4.41 3.76
N GLY A 80 6.37 -5.43 2.90
CA GLY A 80 5.58 -5.58 1.69
C GLY A 80 4.12 -5.92 1.98
N LEU A 81 3.88 -6.76 2.99
CA LEU A 81 2.53 -7.09 3.45
C LEU A 81 1.82 -5.90 4.13
N LEU A 82 2.55 -5.11 4.93
CA LEU A 82 2.01 -3.86 5.50
C LEU A 82 1.68 -2.82 4.42
N MET A 83 2.56 -2.66 3.42
CA MET A 83 2.28 -1.85 2.23
C MET A 83 1.00 -2.33 1.55
N ALA A 84 0.85 -3.64 1.32
CA ALA A 84 -0.33 -4.20 0.70
C ALA A 84 -1.60 -3.96 1.53
N LEU A 85 -1.55 -4.12 2.86
CA LEU A 85 -2.68 -3.77 3.75
C LEU A 85 -3.09 -2.30 3.61
N SER A 86 -2.13 -1.37 3.59
CA SER A 86 -2.43 0.05 3.34
C SER A 86 -3.07 0.27 1.97
N VAL A 87 -2.62 -0.44 0.93
CA VAL A 87 -3.24 -0.36 -0.40
C VAL A 87 -4.65 -0.97 -0.40
N VAL A 88 -4.90 -2.05 0.35
CA VAL A 88 -6.25 -2.64 0.52
C VAL A 88 -7.21 -1.59 1.05
N PHE A 89 -6.85 -0.88 2.10
CA PHE A 89 -7.69 0.20 2.64
C PHE A 89 -7.92 1.31 1.61
N TYR A 90 -6.88 1.70 0.86
CA TYR A 90 -7.02 2.70 -0.20
C TYR A 90 -8.00 2.27 -1.31
N VAL A 91 -7.91 1.03 -1.80
CA VAL A 91 -8.77 0.57 -2.92
C VAL A 91 -10.19 0.22 -2.50
N THR A 92 -10.38 -0.22 -1.26
CA THR A 92 -11.70 -0.62 -0.74
C THR A 92 -12.45 0.53 -0.06
N GLY A 93 -11.74 1.57 0.39
CA GLY A 93 -12.31 2.64 1.21
C GLY A 93 -12.63 2.21 2.65
N LEU A 94 -12.24 1.00 3.06
CA LEU A 94 -12.37 0.56 4.44
C LEU A 94 -11.47 1.39 5.36
N THR A 95 -11.84 1.45 6.62
CA THR A 95 -11.02 2.06 7.69
C THR A 95 -10.62 1.06 8.76
N LYS A 96 -11.28 -0.11 8.78
CA LYS A 96 -11.04 -1.18 9.75
C LYS A 96 -11.27 -2.55 9.12
N ILE A 97 -10.45 -3.52 9.52
CA ILE A 97 -10.57 -4.94 9.20
C ILE A 97 -10.33 -5.74 10.49
N LYS A 98 -11.20 -6.68 10.81
CA LYS A 98 -11.04 -7.61 11.92
C LYS A 98 -10.40 -8.91 11.46
N VAL A 99 -9.69 -9.58 12.36
CA VAL A 99 -9.11 -10.89 12.13
C VAL A 99 -9.52 -11.81 13.26
N VAL A 100 -10.25 -12.87 12.91
CA VAL A 100 -10.75 -13.90 13.83
C VAL A 100 -10.18 -15.28 13.53
N GLU A 101 -9.65 -15.48 12.32
CA GLU A 101 -9.06 -16.75 11.88
C GLU A 101 -7.72 -16.98 12.57
N ARG A 102 -7.61 -18.10 13.30
CA ARG A 102 -6.47 -18.36 14.20
C ARG A 102 -5.19 -18.66 13.42
N GLU A 103 -5.34 -19.24 12.24
CA GLU A 103 -4.29 -19.62 11.30
C GLU A 103 -3.44 -18.41 10.91
N ILE A 104 -4.04 -17.22 10.81
CA ILE A 104 -3.36 -15.99 10.41
C ILE A 104 -2.91 -15.12 11.60
N PHE A 105 -3.25 -15.46 12.85
CA PHE A 105 -2.84 -14.68 14.03
C PHE A 105 -1.33 -14.54 14.18
N ALA A 106 -0.57 -15.60 13.87
CA ALA A 106 0.89 -15.56 13.91
C ALA A 106 1.46 -14.52 12.92
N LEU A 107 0.86 -14.45 11.72
CA LEU A 107 1.19 -13.44 10.73
C LEU A 107 0.86 -12.04 11.24
N ILE A 108 -0.37 -11.81 11.72
CA ILE A 108 -0.81 -10.49 12.21
C ILE A 108 0.07 -9.98 13.35
N GLY A 109 0.39 -10.84 14.33
CA GLY A 109 1.30 -10.47 15.42
C GLY A 109 2.73 -10.19 14.95
N LYS A 110 3.18 -10.80 13.84
CA LYS A 110 4.47 -10.48 13.20
C LYS A 110 4.43 -9.11 12.52
N LEU A 111 3.35 -8.80 11.81
CA LEU A 111 3.15 -7.52 11.15
C LEU A 111 3.10 -6.37 12.16
N GLU A 112 2.35 -6.53 13.25
CA GLU A 112 2.27 -5.57 14.36
C GLU A 112 3.67 -5.23 14.89
N LYS A 113 4.45 -6.25 15.27
CA LYS A 113 5.80 -6.06 15.84
C LYS A 113 6.79 -5.44 14.86
N SER A 114 6.59 -5.70 13.57
CA SER A 114 7.49 -5.28 12.49
C SER A 114 7.11 -3.94 11.87
N ASN A 115 5.94 -3.37 12.20
CA ASN A 115 5.53 -2.11 11.63
C ASN A 115 6.40 -0.96 12.15
N ARG A 116 7.18 -0.38 11.23
CA ARG A 116 8.06 0.77 11.47
C ARG A 116 7.89 1.88 10.45
N THR A 117 7.24 1.59 9.33
CA THR A 117 7.22 2.46 8.14
C THR A 117 5.81 2.91 7.76
N PHE A 118 4.78 2.27 8.29
CA PHE A 118 3.38 2.52 7.92
C PHE A 118 2.60 3.00 9.14
N PRO A 119 2.82 4.26 9.60
CA PRO A 119 2.08 4.86 10.71
C PRO A 119 0.56 4.89 10.46
N GLU A 120 0.14 4.87 9.20
CA GLU A 120 -1.26 4.78 8.80
C GLU A 120 -1.91 3.42 9.11
N ILE A 121 -1.15 2.40 9.50
CA ILE A 121 -1.66 1.08 9.89
C ILE A 121 -1.42 0.85 11.38
N ASN A 122 -2.51 0.68 12.12
CA ASN A 122 -2.45 0.27 13.52
C ASN A 122 -3.10 -1.11 13.69
N ILE A 123 -2.36 -2.04 14.29
CA ILE A 123 -2.81 -3.41 14.58
C ILE A 123 -2.90 -3.53 16.09
N SER A 124 -4.08 -3.87 16.60
CA SER A 124 -4.31 -4.05 18.03
C SER A 124 -5.01 -5.36 18.31
N GLU A 125 -4.56 -6.07 19.33
CA GLU A 125 -5.28 -7.20 19.90
C GLU A 125 -6.42 -6.70 20.79
N LEU A 126 -7.63 -7.16 20.51
CA LEU A 126 -8.82 -6.91 21.32
C LEU A 126 -9.14 -8.14 22.15
N GLU A 127 -9.20 -7.97 23.47
CA GLU A 127 -9.72 -9.01 24.36
C GLU A 127 -11.25 -9.00 24.31
N ASN A 128 -11.83 -9.98 23.63
CA ASN A 128 -13.25 -10.30 23.78
C ASN A 128 -13.38 -11.53 24.69
N LYS A 129 -14.40 -11.55 25.56
CA LYS A 129 -14.54 -12.37 26.79
C LYS A 129 -14.28 -13.88 26.67
N SER A 130 -14.10 -14.42 25.46
CA SER A 130 -13.73 -15.82 25.20
C SER A 130 -12.86 -16.06 23.96
N ASN A 131 -12.57 -15.05 23.13
CA ASN A 131 -11.87 -15.21 21.85
C ASN A 131 -10.96 -14.01 21.57
N LYS A 132 -9.73 -14.32 21.15
CA LYS A 132 -8.75 -13.35 20.64
C LYS A 132 -9.21 -12.84 19.28
N VAL A 133 -9.19 -11.53 19.10
CA VAL A 133 -9.50 -10.86 17.84
C VAL A 133 -8.43 -9.80 17.60
N TYR A 134 -7.93 -9.68 16.37
CA TYR A 134 -7.14 -8.51 15.98
C TYR A 134 -8.02 -7.50 15.24
N GLU A 135 -7.82 -6.22 15.52
CA GLU A 135 -8.32 -5.13 14.70
C GLU A 135 -7.14 -4.47 13.98
N ILE A 136 -7.23 -4.37 12.66
CA ILE A 136 -6.35 -3.58 11.81
C ILE A 136 -7.12 -2.31 11.45
N SER A 137 -6.63 -1.16 11.86
CA SER A 137 -7.23 0.14 11.60
C SER A 137 -6.32 0.99 10.71
N TYR A 138 -6.94 1.86 9.92
CA TYR A 138 -6.28 2.68 8.91
C TYR A 138 -6.64 4.16 9.03
N SER A 139 -5.62 5.02 8.93
CA SER A 139 -5.80 6.48 8.88
C SER A 139 -5.03 7.09 7.72
N TYR A 140 -5.75 7.49 6.67
CA TYR A 140 -5.15 8.13 5.49
C TYR A 140 -4.31 9.37 5.84
N GLU A 141 -4.73 10.13 6.85
CA GLU A 141 -4.08 11.38 7.27
C GLU A 141 -2.67 11.16 7.84
N GLU A 142 -2.37 9.95 8.29
CA GLU A 142 -1.06 9.57 8.84
C GLU A 142 -0.05 9.17 7.74
N ILE A 143 -0.45 9.12 6.47
CA ILE A 143 0.48 8.82 5.37
C ILE A 143 1.52 9.93 5.26
N VAL A 144 2.79 9.51 5.26
CA VAL A 144 3.94 10.41 5.11
C VAL A 144 4.91 9.96 4.03
N VAL A 145 5.61 10.92 3.46
CA VAL A 145 6.75 10.69 2.58
C VAL A 145 8.02 11.10 3.30
N SER A 146 9.00 10.21 3.32
CA SER A 146 10.32 10.44 3.90
C SER A 146 11.39 10.55 2.81
N HIS A 147 12.22 11.59 2.90
CA HIS A 147 13.34 11.82 2.00
C HIS A 147 14.52 12.40 2.80
N ASN A 148 15.63 11.65 2.88
CA ASN A 148 16.73 11.96 3.79
C ASN A 148 16.23 12.13 5.24
N THR A 149 16.38 13.32 5.82
CA THR A 149 15.89 13.68 7.16
C THR A 149 14.50 14.31 7.15
N ASP A 150 13.98 14.65 5.97
CA ASP A 150 12.71 15.34 5.83
C ASP A 150 11.55 14.33 5.81
N VAL A 151 10.47 14.68 6.51
CA VAL A 151 9.22 13.91 6.54
C VAL A 151 8.06 14.88 6.30
N PHE A 152 7.18 14.53 5.36
CA PHE A 152 6.05 15.37 5.00
C PHE A 152 4.79 14.57 4.69
N SER A 153 3.63 15.07 5.12
CA SER A 153 2.34 14.45 4.77
C SER A 153 1.89 14.78 3.35
N LEU A 154 0.89 14.07 2.83
CA LEU A 154 0.30 14.30 1.52
C LEU A 154 -1.12 14.87 1.66
N SER A 155 -1.61 15.50 0.60
CA SER A 155 -3.04 15.69 0.41
C SER A 155 -3.54 14.79 -0.72
N VAL A 156 -4.83 14.46 -0.72
CA VAL A 156 -5.46 13.34 -1.47
C VAL A 156 -5.08 13.29 -2.96
N GLU A 157 -4.91 14.44 -3.61
CA GLU A 157 -4.63 14.54 -5.05
C GLU A 157 -3.32 15.24 -5.40
N GLN A 158 -2.41 15.34 -4.44
CA GLN A 158 -1.17 16.08 -4.62
C GLN A 158 0.00 15.19 -5.04
N SER A 159 0.82 15.69 -5.97
CA SER A 159 2.08 15.03 -6.31
C SER A 159 3.05 15.07 -5.13
N ILE A 160 3.97 14.11 -5.07
CA ILE A 160 5.03 14.09 -4.06
C ILE A 160 5.84 15.40 -4.08
N LEU A 161 6.10 15.95 -5.27
CA LEU A 161 6.81 17.22 -5.42
C LEU A 161 6.04 18.37 -4.79
N ASP A 162 4.75 18.51 -5.12
CA ASP A 162 3.97 19.64 -4.64
C ASP A 162 3.80 19.57 -3.11
N ALA A 163 3.66 18.36 -2.55
CA ALA A 163 3.54 18.16 -1.10
C ALA A 163 4.82 18.47 -0.33
N ALA A 164 5.99 18.24 -0.95
CA ALA A 164 7.26 18.68 -0.38
C ALA A 164 7.39 20.21 -0.44
N LEU A 165 7.11 20.80 -1.60
CA LEU A 165 7.23 22.25 -1.80
C LEU A 165 6.26 23.05 -0.92
N SER A 166 5.04 22.56 -0.67
CA SER A 166 4.09 23.21 0.24
C SER A 166 4.56 23.27 1.70
N ARG A 167 5.55 22.44 2.06
CA ARG A 167 6.20 22.41 3.39
C ARG A 167 7.62 22.95 3.37
N ASN A 168 7.99 23.70 2.32
CA ASN A 168 9.34 24.25 2.13
C ASN A 168 10.46 23.19 2.09
N ILE A 169 10.16 21.97 1.65
CA ILE A 169 11.14 20.90 1.45
C ILE A 169 11.57 20.91 -0.02
N GLU A 170 12.87 21.10 -0.25
CA GLU A 170 13.42 21.14 -1.60
C GLU A 170 13.65 19.73 -2.16
N LEU A 171 12.87 19.38 -3.18
CA LEU A 171 13.16 18.25 -4.05
C LEU A 171 13.69 18.77 -5.39
N LYS A 172 14.76 18.16 -5.90
CA LYS A 172 15.30 18.46 -7.22
C LYS A 172 14.20 18.36 -8.27
N HIS A 173 13.99 19.40 -9.08
CA HIS A 173 12.98 19.41 -10.13
C HIS A 173 13.34 20.43 -11.23
N MET A 174 12.60 20.41 -12.35
CA MET A 174 12.76 21.41 -13.42
C MET A 174 11.44 21.66 -14.15
N CYS A 175 10.94 20.70 -14.94
CA CYS A 175 9.78 20.94 -15.82
C CYS A 175 8.40 20.84 -15.12
N ARG A 176 8.31 20.08 -14.02
CA ARG A 176 7.05 19.72 -13.32
C ARG A 176 5.98 19.07 -14.20
N SER A 177 6.36 18.58 -15.39
CA SER A 177 5.45 17.98 -16.36
C SER A 177 5.67 16.48 -16.58
N GLY A 178 6.53 15.82 -15.80
CA GLY A 178 6.75 14.37 -15.91
C GLY A 178 7.71 13.89 -17.00
N ILE A 179 8.29 14.79 -17.81
CA ILE A 179 9.12 14.38 -18.97
C ILE A 179 10.64 14.52 -18.79
N CYS A 180 11.12 15.52 -18.03
CA CYS A 180 12.55 15.87 -18.04
C CYS A 180 13.47 15.00 -17.17
N MET A 181 12.91 14.08 -16.37
CA MET A 181 13.62 13.17 -15.45
C MET A 181 14.45 13.85 -14.34
N LYS A 182 14.42 15.18 -14.19
CA LYS A 182 15.22 15.89 -13.16
C LYS A 182 14.75 15.64 -11.73
N CYS A 183 13.47 15.33 -11.53
CA CYS A 183 12.86 14.98 -10.25
C CYS A 183 12.83 13.48 -9.96
N ARG A 184 13.68 12.72 -10.66
CA ARG A 184 13.75 11.26 -10.48
C ARG A 184 14.26 10.91 -9.09
N LYS A 185 13.54 10.00 -8.44
CA LYS A 185 13.88 9.44 -7.13
C LYS A 185 13.77 7.92 -7.13
N LYS A 186 14.54 7.26 -6.28
CA LYS A 186 14.40 5.80 -6.05
C LYS A 186 13.32 5.54 -5.01
N VAL A 187 12.53 4.50 -5.22
CA VAL A 187 11.58 3.98 -4.22
C VAL A 187 12.33 3.05 -3.29
N LEU A 188 12.29 3.33 -1.99
CA LEU A 188 12.99 2.56 -0.95
C LEU A 188 12.03 1.78 -0.05
N SER A 189 10.80 2.26 0.11
CA SER A 189 9.71 1.55 0.79
C SER A 189 8.36 2.13 0.36
N GLY A 190 7.28 1.39 0.59
CA GLY A 190 5.91 1.80 0.30
C GLY A 190 5.48 1.63 -1.16
N ALA A 191 4.34 2.23 -1.49
CA ALA A 191 3.77 2.22 -2.83
C ALA A 191 3.30 3.59 -3.31
N CYS A 192 3.37 3.75 -4.64
CA CYS A 192 2.98 4.97 -5.33
C CYS A 192 2.33 4.65 -6.67
N MET A 193 1.53 5.59 -7.17
CA MET A 193 0.92 5.55 -8.50
C MET A 193 1.26 6.79 -9.30
N THR A 194 1.10 6.65 -10.61
CA THR A 194 1.20 7.77 -11.55
C THR A 194 -0.06 8.64 -11.48
N LEU A 195 0.08 9.96 -11.61
CA LEU A 195 -1.05 10.89 -11.70
C LEU A 195 -1.58 11.02 -13.13
N SER A 196 -0.68 10.89 -14.11
CA SER A 196 -1.01 10.88 -15.53
C SER A 196 -0.12 9.88 -16.25
N GLN A 197 -0.60 9.24 -17.32
CA GLN A 197 0.24 8.40 -18.19
C GLN A 197 0.95 9.25 -19.24
N GLN A 198 2.24 9.02 -19.45
CA GLN A 198 3.09 9.71 -20.43
C GLN A 198 4.11 8.71 -20.99
N GLU A 199 4.44 8.81 -22.27
CA GLU A 199 5.33 7.88 -22.99
C GLU A 199 6.72 7.80 -22.32
N GLU A 200 7.23 8.92 -21.81
CA GLU A 200 8.54 8.97 -21.16
C GLU A 200 8.61 8.14 -19.87
N GLN A 201 7.47 7.79 -19.26
CA GLN A 201 7.43 6.96 -18.06
C GLN A 201 7.83 5.52 -18.32
N ASP A 202 7.67 5.01 -19.54
CA ASP A 202 8.08 3.65 -19.88
C ASP A 202 9.61 3.52 -19.92
N MET A 203 10.33 4.64 -20.08
CA MET A 203 11.78 4.68 -19.96
C MET A 203 12.27 4.70 -18.49
N LEU A 204 11.35 4.88 -17.53
CA LEU A 204 11.69 4.94 -16.11
C LEU A 204 11.82 3.53 -15.54
N LYS A 205 13.02 3.18 -15.06
CA LYS A 205 13.25 1.93 -14.33
C LYS A 205 12.21 1.74 -13.21
N VAL A 206 11.75 0.51 -13.00
CA VAL A 206 10.67 0.18 -12.05
C VAL A 206 10.92 0.73 -10.64
N GLN A 207 12.16 0.68 -10.16
CA GLN A 207 12.57 1.20 -8.85
C GLN A 207 12.62 2.73 -8.74
N HIS A 208 12.30 3.47 -9.80
CA HIS A 208 12.32 4.94 -9.81
C HIS A 208 10.93 5.51 -10.07
N LEU A 209 10.70 6.71 -9.53
CA LEU A 209 9.53 7.54 -9.76
C LEU A 209 9.95 8.97 -10.16
N LEU A 210 8.99 9.76 -10.65
CA LEU A 210 9.15 11.20 -10.87
C LEU A 210 8.24 11.93 -9.88
N THR A 211 8.82 12.66 -8.92
CA THR A 211 8.02 13.21 -7.81
C THR A 211 6.93 14.17 -8.25
N CYS A 212 7.06 14.82 -9.42
CA CYS A 212 6.03 15.70 -9.98
C CYS A 212 4.84 14.99 -10.64
N ASN A 213 4.93 13.68 -10.88
CA ASN A 213 3.87 12.93 -11.58
C ASN A 213 3.49 11.63 -10.86
N TYR A 214 3.95 11.48 -9.61
CA TYR A 214 3.59 10.35 -8.76
C TYR A 214 2.98 10.88 -7.47
N LYS A 215 1.97 10.17 -6.97
CA LYS A 215 1.46 10.33 -5.60
C LYS A 215 1.74 9.05 -4.82
N ALA A 216 2.03 9.20 -3.52
CA ALA A 216 2.11 8.03 -2.65
C ALA A 216 0.70 7.55 -2.31
N ILE A 217 0.55 6.23 -2.20
CA ILE A 217 -0.69 5.58 -1.77
C ILE A 217 -0.56 5.04 -0.34
N THR A 218 0.68 4.77 0.07
CA THR A 218 1.06 4.40 1.43
C THR A 218 2.13 5.38 1.89
N SER A 219 2.52 5.29 3.16
CA SER A 219 3.76 5.90 3.62
C SER A 219 4.92 5.39 2.76
N LEU A 220 5.76 6.32 2.31
CA LEU A 220 6.71 6.11 1.21
C LEU A 220 8.08 6.66 1.57
N ILE A 221 9.12 5.87 1.33
CA ILE A 221 10.51 6.34 1.50
C ILE A 221 11.14 6.49 0.12
N ILE A 222 11.71 7.66 -0.16
CA ILE A 222 12.40 7.96 -1.42
C ILE A 222 13.86 8.39 -1.21
N GLY A 223 14.73 8.02 -2.15
CA GLY A 223 16.15 8.41 -2.20
C GLY A 223 16.47 9.29 -3.40
#